data_AF-A0A7C2VTK9-F1
#
_entry.id   AF-A0A7C2VTK9-F1
#
_cell.length_a   1.000
_cell.length_b   1.000
_cell.length_c   1.000
_cell.angle_alpha   90.00
_cell.angle_beta   90.00
_cell.angle_gamma   90.00
#
_symmetry.space_group_name_H-M   'P 1'
#
loop_
_entity.id
_entity.type
_entity.pdbx_description
1 polymer ?
#
loop_
_entity_poly.entity_id
_entity_poly.type
_entity_poly.pdbx_seq_one_letter_code
_entity_poly.pdbx_strand_id
1 'polypeptide(L)'
;MTQTEILEELRKFTISERLTIIETALRLIREDLQQVEQSLTRSEKRRLMATAAKALLQDYATDDELTIFTTLDGEDFYAEG
;
A
#
# COMPACT_ATOMS: atom_id res chain seq x y z
N MET A 1 15.31 23.74 14.68
CA MET A 1 16.42 23.41 13.77
C MET A 1 15.97 23.76 12.36
N THR A 2 16.75 24.52 11.63
CA THR A 2 16.44 24.92 10.24
C THR A 2 17.03 23.91 9.25
N GLN A 3 16.46 23.80 8.03
CA GLN A 3 16.98 22.90 7.00
C GLN A 3 18.48 23.14 6.73
N THR A 4 18.89 24.41 6.73
CA THR A 4 20.27 24.84 6.55
C THR A 4 21.20 24.35 7.66
N GLU A 5 20.75 24.38 8.92
CA GLU A 5 21.53 23.83 10.05
C GLU A 5 21.76 22.32 9.89
N ILE A 6 20.75 21.56 9.44
CA ILE A 6 20.89 20.10 9.22
C ILE A 6 21.97 19.80 8.18
N LEU A 7 21.95 20.54 7.08
CA LEU A 7 22.90 20.34 5.97
C LEU A 7 24.33 20.70 6.38
N GLU A 8 24.51 21.74 7.20
CA GLU A 8 25.82 22.12 7.71
C GLU A 8 26.35 21.10 8.73
N GLU A 9 25.51 20.51 9.58
CA GLU A 9 25.93 19.41 10.46
C GLU A 9 26.30 18.16 9.66
N LEU A 10 25.52 17.81 8.62
CA LEU A 10 25.86 16.68 7.73
C LEU A 10 27.21 16.87 7.05
N ARG A 11 27.60 18.12 6.75
CA ARG A 11 28.91 18.43 6.15
C ARG A 11 30.10 18.12 7.05
N LYS A 12 29.91 17.99 8.36
CA LYS A 12 30.99 17.64 9.31
C LYS A 12 31.35 16.16 9.27
N PHE A 13 30.48 15.31 8.72
CA PHE A 13 30.70 13.87 8.61
C PHE A 13 31.39 13.48 7.29
N THR A 14 32.01 12.31 7.30
CA THR A 14 32.54 11.65 6.09
C THR A 14 31.39 11.30 5.13
N ILE A 15 31.72 11.07 3.86
CA ILE A 15 30.72 10.69 2.85
C ILE A 15 29.99 9.41 3.24
N SER A 16 30.70 8.41 3.78
CA SER A 16 30.11 7.14 4.22
C SER A 16 29.10 7.35 5.35
N GLU A 17 29.42 8.18 6.34
CA GLU A 17 28.50 8.50 7.44
C GLU A 17 27.28 9.27 6.96
N ARG A 18 27.44 10.22 6.03
CA ARG A 18 26.31 10.92 5.41
C ARG A 18 25.36 9.96 4.71
N LEU A 19 25.89 8.99 3.97
CA LEU A 19 25.08 7.97 3.30
C LEU A 19 24.29 7.14 4.32
N THR A 20 24.93 6.68 5.40
CA THR A 20 24.27 5.93 6.48
C THR A 20 23.15 6.74 7.14
N ILE A 21 23.38 8.04 7.40
CA ILE A 21 22.38 8.92 8.00
C ILE A 21 21.19 9.10 7.05
N ILE A 22 21.44 9.35 5.76
CA ILE A 22 20.38 9.53 4.76
C ILE A 22 19.56 8.24 4.61
N GLU A 23 20.22 7.08 4.56
CA GLU A 23 19.53 5.79 4.47
C GLU A 23 18.64 5.55 5.70
N THR A 24 19.14 5.85 6.89
CA THR A 24 18.38 5.72 8.14
C THR A 24 17.19 6.67 8.17
N ALA A 25 17.38 7.93 7.76
CA ALA A 25 16.31 8.91 7.66
C ALA A 25 15.23 8.46 6.66
N LEU A 26 15.62 7.94 5.49
CA LEU A 26 14.69 7.39 4.50
C LEU A 26 13.92 6.18 5.05
N ARG A 27 14.57 5.32 5.83
CA ARG A 27 13.92 4.17 6.46
C ARG A 27 12.84 4.61 7.45
N LEU A 28 13.15 5.58 8.32
CA LEU A 28 12.20 6.13 9.28
C LEU A 28 10.99 6.77 8.59
N ILE A 29 11.21 7.56 7.52
CA ILE A 29 10.13 8.14 6.74
C ILE A 29 9.22 7.05 6.15
N ARG A 30 9.79 5.95 5.64
CA ARG A 30 9.00 4.83 5.12
C ARG A 30 8.20 4.12 6.21
N GLU A 31 8.78 3.93 7.39
CA GLU A 31 8.09 3.34 8.54
C GLU A 31 6.91 4.23 8.97
N ASP A 32 7.10 5.54 9.05
CA ASP A 32 6.02 6.48 9.39
C ASP A 32 4.89 6.46 8.34
N LEU A 33 5.24 6.44 7.05
CA LEU A 33 4.26 6.30 5.97
C LEU A 33 3.49 4.98 6.06
N GLN A 34 4.18 3.88 6.36
CA GLN A 34 3.53 2.59 6.58
C GLN A 34 2.64 2.59 7.81
N GLN A 35 2.99 3.30 8.89
CA GLN A 35 2.11 3.43 10.06
C GLN A 35 0.84 4.22 9.74
N VAL A 36 0.93 5.25 8.88
CA VAL A 36 -0.24 5.97 8.37
C VAL A 36 -1.14 5.04 7.54
N GLU A 37 -0.56 4.16 6.70
CA GLU A 37 -1.34 3.17 5.94
C GLU A 37 -1.89 2.02 6.83
N GLN A 38 -1.19 1.66 7.89
CA GLN A 38 -1.60 0.65 8.86
C GLN A 38 -2.59 1.17 9.91
N SER A 39 -2.79 2.48 10.01
CA SER A 39 -3.72 3.13 10.94
C SER A 39 -5.19 2.77 10.66
N LEU A 40 -5.50 2.19 9.51
CA LEU A 40 -6.84 1.71 9.23
C LEU A 40 -7.15 0.47 10.07
N THR A 41 -8.10 0.63 10.99
CA THR A 41 -8.68 -0.48 11.74
C THR A 41 -9.24 -1.54 10.79
N ARG A 42 -9.37 -2.79 11.25
CA ARG A 42 -9.98 -3.88 10.47
C ARG A 42 -11.36 -3.50 9.93
N SER A 43 -12.12 -2.71 10.68
CA SER A 43 -13.42 -2.17 10.29
C SER A 43 -13.33 -1.17 9.14
N GLU A 44 -12.35 -0.25 9.17
CA GLU A 44 -12.16 0.74 8.10
C GLU A 44 -11.66 0.08 6.82
N LYS A 45 -10.74 -0.89 6.91
CA LYS A 45 -10.32 -1.72 5.78
C LYS A 45 -11.51 -2.46 5.15
N ARG A 46 -12.36 -3.09 5.96
CA ARG A 46 -13.61 -3.73 5.46
C ARG A 46 -14.54 -2.72 4.78
N ARG A 47 -14.68 -1.52 5.33
CA ARG A 47 -15.53 -0.47 4.73
C ARG A 47 -14.98 -0.04 3.37
N LEU A 48 -13.68 0.24 3.28
CA LEU A 48 -13.02 0.64 2.04
C LEU A 48 -13.09 -0.46 0.98
N MET A 49 -12.84 -1.72 1.36
CA MET A 49 -12.99 -2.87 0.44
C MET A 49 -14.43 -2.98 -0.07
N ALA A 50 -15.43 -2.84 0.80
CA ALA A 50 -16.83 -2.87 0.38
C ALA A 50 -17.19 -1.71 -0.56
N THR A 51 -16.65 -0.51 -0.32
CA THR A 51 -16.84 0.64 -1.21
C THR A 51 -16.18 0.42 -2.57
N ALA A 52 -14.94 -0.06 -2.60
CA ALA A 52 -14.22 -0.36 -3.84
C ALA A 52 -14.94 -1.46 -4.65
N ALA A 53 -15.39 -2.54 -3.99
CA ALA A 53 -16.15 -3.60 -4.64
C ALA A 53 -17.47 -3.09 -5.24
N LYS A 54 -18.18 -2.19 -4.54
CA LYS A 54 -19.40 -1.57 -5.07
C LYS A 54 -19.13 -0.65 -6.26
N ALA A 55 -18.01 0.07 -6.25
CA ALA A 55 -17.63 0.94 -7.36
C ALA A 55 -17.34 0.14 -8.63
N LEU A 56 -16.65 -0.99 -8.50
CA LEU A 56 -16.30 -1.87 -9.62
C LEU A 56 -17.47 -2.74 -10.11
N LEU A 57 -18.59 -2.80 -9.37
CA LEU A 57 -19.71 -3.69 -9.71
C LEU A 57 -20.28 -3.41 -11.11
N GLN A 58 -20.33 -2.13 -11.51
CA GLN A 58 -20.81 -1.75 -12.84
C GLN A 58 -19.84 -2.18 -13.94
N ASP A 59 -18.53 -2.11 -13.68
CA ASP A 59 -17.50 -2.52 -14.64
C ASP A 59 -17.62 -4.02 -14.90
N TYR A 60 -17.74 -4.84 -13.85
CA TYR A 60 -17.98 -6.29 -14.00
C TYR A 60 -19.30 -6.63 -14.73
N ALA A 61 -20.31 -5.76 -14.70
CA ALA A 61 -21.59 -5.99 -15.37
C ALA A 61 -21.60 -5.54 -16.84
N THR A 62 -20.64 -4.71 -17.25
CA THR A 62 -20.64 -4.07 -18.58
C THR A 62 -19.42 -4.42 -19.42
N ASP A 63 -18.35 -4.89 -18.80
CA ASP A 63 -17.12 -5.33 -19.44
C ASP A 63 -16.99 -6.86 -19.35
N ASP A 64 -17.34 -7.53 -20.44
CA ASP A 64 -17.26 -8.98 -20.57
C ASP A 64 -15.81 -9.51 -20.43
N GLU A 65 -14.78 -8.68 -20.68
CA GLU A 65 -13.38 -9.09 -20.46
C GLU A 65 -13.06 -9.31 -18.98
N LEU A 66 -13.74 -8.56 -18.09
CA LEU A 66 -13.56 -8.70 -16.64
C LEU A 66 -14.24 -9.95 -16.06
N THR A 67 -15.12 -10.59 -16.82
CA THR A 67 -15.90 -11.77 -16.40
C THR A 67 -15.65 -13.00 -17.27
N ILE A 68 -14.73 -12.94 -18.23
CA ILE A 68 -14.46 -14.00 -19.23
C ILE A 68 -14.18 -15.38 -18.62
N PHE A 69 -13.63 -15.43 -17.40
CA PHE A 69 -13.37 -16.69 -16.68
C PHE A 69 -14.47 -17.08 -15.69
N THR A 70 -15.42 -16.19 -15.38
CA THR A 70 -16.55 -16.48 -14.48
C THR A 70 -17.72 -17.17 -15.19
N THR A 71 -17.76 -17.09 -16.52
CA THR A 71 -18.75 -17.82 -17.33
C THR A 71 -18.49 -19.33 -17.35
N LEU A 72 -17.31 -19.78 -16.89
CA LEU A 72 -16.93 -21.20 -16.80
C LEU A 72 -17.42 -21.92 -15.54
N ASP A 73 -18.01 -21.22 -14.55
CA ASP A 73 -18.52 -21.82 -13.30
C ASP A 73 -19.95 -22.38 -13.46
N GLY A 74 -20.10 -23.30 -14.41
CA GLY A 74 -21.28 -24.17 -14.52
C GLY A 74 -21.04 -25.60 -14.02
N GLU A 75 -19.90 -25.90 -13.41
CA GLU A 75 -19.64 -27.22 -12.83
C GLU A 75 -19.81 -27.19 -11.31
N ASP A 76 -20.72 -28.04 -10.82
CA ASP A 76 -20.97 -28.24 -9.39
C ASP A 76 -19.67 -28.68 -8.70
N PHE A 77 -19.05 -27.78 -7.92
CA PHE A 77 -17.96 -28.15 -7.04
C PHE A 77 -18.51 -29.03 -5.90
N TYR A 78 -18.42 -30.36 -6.08
CA TYR A 78 -18.56 -31.29 -4.97
C TYR A 78 -17.30 -31.24 -4.11
N ALA A 79 -17.36 -30.53 -2.98
CA ALA A 79 -16.41 -30.73 -1.92
C ALA A 79 -16.67 -32.12 -1.32
N GLU A 80 -15.82 -33.10 -1.64
CA GLU A 80 -15.85 -34.40 -0.96
C GLU A 80 -15.63 -34.17 0.55
N GLY A 81 -16.55 -34.70 1.36
CA GLY A 81 -16.54 -34.61 2.82
C GLY A 81 -15.59 -35.58 3.50
#